data_AF-A0A1J5F0T3-F1
#
_entry.id   AF-A0A1J5F0T3-F1
#
_cell.length_a   1.000
_cell.length_b   1.000
_cell.length_c   1.000
_cell.angle_alpha   90.00
_cell.angle_beta   90.00
_cell.angle_gamma   90.00
#
_symmetry.space_group_name_H-M   'P 1'
#
loop_
_entity.id
_entity.type
_entity.pdbx_description
1 polymer ?
#
loop_
_entity_poly.entity_id
_entity_poly.type
_entity_poly.pdbx_seq_one_letter_code
_entity_poly.pdbx_strand_id
1 'polypeptide(L)'
;MFLIKIIYALIGIALGLGILKYRKIVYSWTGKFYWAEKYLGSGGTIFIISLIGLGLIFVSVAYPFGVLDGPPRGNNTTTETTVTQP
;
A
#
# COMPACT_ATOMS: atom_id res chain seq x y z
N MET A 1 3.36 9.73 15.74
CA MET A 1 2.46 9.27 14.66
C MET A 1 2.86 7.92 14.03
N PHE A 2 3.67 7.09 14.72
CA PHE A 2 4.06 5.76 14.22
C PHE A 2 2.96 4.70 14.41
N LEU A 3 2.24 4.77 15.54
CA LEU A 3 1.14 3.85 15.87
C LEU A 3 0.01 3.88 14.82
N ILE A 4 -0.34 5.08 14.32
CA ILE A 4 -1.34 5.27 13.25
C ILE A 4 -0.90 4.54 11.96
N LYS A 5 0.38 4.64 11.58
CA LYS A 5 0.92 3.96 10.38
C LYS A 5 0.78 2.44 10.49
N ILE A 6 1.04 1.88 11.69
CA ILE A 6 0.88 0.44 11.95
C ILE A 6 -0.58 0.01 11.88
N ILE A 7 -1.51 0.79 12.43
CA ILE A 7 -2.95 0.48 12.39
C ILE A 7 -3.44 0.44 10.93
N TYR A 8 -3.07 1.43 10.12
CA TYR A 8 -3.41 1.43 8.69
C TYR A 8 -2.78 0.25 7.93
N ALA A 9 -1.53 -0.11 8.25
CA ALA A 9 -0.88 -1.29 7.68
C ALA A 9 -1.65 -2.57 8.01
N LEU A 10 -2.08 -2.72 9.28
CA LEU A 10 -2.83 -3.89 9.73
C LEU A 10 -4.20 -4.01 9.03
N ILE A 11 -4.90 -2.89 8.87
CA ILE A 11 -6.18 -2.82 8.15
C ILE A 11 -5.99 -3.16 6.66
N GLY A 12 -4.93 -2.64 6.03
CA GLY A 12 -4.61 -2.94 4.64
C GLY A 12 -4.26 -4.41 4.39
N ILE A 13 -3.53 -5.04 5.32
CA ILE A 13 -3.26 -6.49 5.31
C ILE A 13 -4.56 -7.29 5.47
N ALA A 14 -5.42 -6.89 6.42
CA ALA A 14 -6.71 -7.55 6.65
C ALA A 14 -7.62 -7.45 5.41
N LEU A 15 -7.66 -6.29 4.75
CA LEU A 15 -8.39 -6.08 3.49
C LEU A 15 -7.83 -6.93 2.35
N GLY A 16 -6.51 -6.97 2.19
CA GLY A 16 -5.85 -7.77 1.15
C GLY A 16 -6.08 -9.28 1.34
N LEU A 17 -6.02 -9.76 2.58
CA LEU A 17 -6.39 -11.15 2.94
C LEU A 17 -7.88 -11.42 2.70
N GLY A 18 -8.74 -10.45 3.01
CA GLY A 18 -10.17 -10.51 2.72
C GLY A 18 -10.43 -10.72 1.23
N ILE A 19 -9.77 -9.94 0.37
CA ILE A 19 -9.86 -10.09 -1.09
C ILE A 19 -9.37 -11.45 -1.58
N LEU A 20 -8.26 -11.98 -1.04
CA LEU A 20 -7.81 -13.33 -1.40
C LEU A 20 -8.79 -14.41 -0.95
N LYS A 21 -9.39 -14.28 0.24
CA LYS A 21 -10.34 -15.25 0.78
C LYS A 21 -11.67 -15.22 0.04
N TYR A 22 -12.20 -14.04 -0.25
CA TYR A 22 -13.48 -13.84 -0.94
C TYR A 22 -13.33 -13.75 -2.46
N ARG A 23 -12.21 -14.22 -3.03
CA ARG A 23 -11.90 -14.18 -4.48
C ARG A 23 -13.04 -14.63 -5.41
N LYS A 24 -13.86 -15.61 -4.99
CA LYS A 24 -15.02 -16.07 -5.78
C LYS A 24 -16.18 -15.07 -5.77
N ILE A 25 -16.44 -14.43 -4.62
CA ILE A 25 -17.44 -13.35 -4.49
C ILE A 25 -16.99 -12.15 -5.34
N VAL A 26 -15.71 -11.78 -5.25
CA VAL A 26 -15.17 -10.65 -6.03
C VAL A 26 -15.26 -10.95 -7.52
N TYR A 27 -14.96 -12.18 -7.93
CA TYR A 27 -15.13 -12.61 -9.32
C TYR A 27 -16.60 -12.61 -9.77
N SER A 28 -17.54 -13.04 -8.93
CA SER A 28 -18.97 -13.01 -9.30
C SER A 28 -19.52 -11.59 -9.37
N TRP A 29 -18.95 -10.65 -8.60
CA TRP A 29 -19.38 -9.26 -8.56
C TRP A 29 -18.78 -8.44 -9.72
N THR A 30 -17.48 -8.60 -9.98
CA THR A 30 -16.79 -7.93 -11.09
C THR A 30 -17.09 -8.55 -12.46
N GLY A 31 -17.48 -9.83 -12.47
CA GLY A 31 -17.70 -10.59 -13.70
C GLY A 31 -16.39 -10.95 -14.42
N LYS A 32 -16.53 -11.54 -15.60
CA LYS A 32 -15.41 -11.92 -16.46
C LYS A 32 -14.78 -10.68 -17.08
N PHE A 33 -13.57 -10.34 -16.66
CA PHE A 33 -12.84 -9.23 -17.25
C PHE A 33 -12.28 -9.68 -18.60
N TYR A 34 -12.82 -9.17 -19.71
CA TYR A 34 -12.51 -9.64 -21.08
C TYR A 34 -11.01 -9.60 -21.38
N TRP A 35 -10.31 -8.54 -20.96
CA TRP A 35 -8.87 -8.44 -21.10
C TRP A 35 -8.12 -9.52 -20.30
N ALA A 36 -8.55 -9.77 -19.06
CA ALA A 36 -7.93 -10.79 -18.22
C ALA A 36 -8.11 -12.19 -18.79
N GLU A 37 -9.30 -12.55 -19.24
CA GLU A 37 -9.53 -13.88 -19.83
C GLU A 37 -8.84 -14.04 -21.19
N LYS A 38 -8.70 -12.95 -21.96
CA LYS A 38 -8.04 -12.97 -23.28
C LYS A 38 -6.52 -13.13 -23.20
N TYR A 39 -5.87 -12.52 -22.20
CA TYR A 39 -4.40 -12.53 -22.08
C TYR A 39 -3.86 -13.55 -21.05
N LEU A 40 -4.60 -13.83 -19.98
CA LEU A 40 -4.20 -14.79 -18.93
C LEU A 40 -4.94 -16.14 -19.02
N GLY A 41 -5.88 -16.28 -19.95
CA GLY A 41 -6.64 -17.51 -20.17
C GLY A 41 -7.81 -17.69 -19.20
N SER A 42 -8.39 -18.90 -19.20
CA SER A 42 -9.54 -19.24 -18.35
C SER A 42 -9.20 -19.05 -16.87
N GLY A 43 -9.96 -18.18 -16.19
CA GLY A 43 -9.68 -17.82 -14.79
C GLY A 43 -8.66 -16.70 -14.60
N GLY A 44 -8.16 -16.07 -15.67
CA GLY A 44 -7.22 -14.95 -15.61
C GLY A 44 -7.73 -13.76 -14.77
N THR A 45 -9.04 -13.58 -14.70
CA THR A 45 -9.64 -12.55 -13.83
C THR A 45 -9.40 -12.87 -12.34
N ILE A 46 -9.54 -14.12 -11.90
CA ILE A 46 -9.20 -14.54 -10.53
C ILE A 46 -7.73 -14.33 -10.23
N PHE A 47 -6.87 -14.56 -11.22
CA PHE A 47 -5.43 -14.36 -11.07
C PHE A 47 -5.09 -12.89 -10.83
N ILE A 48 -5.64 -11.96 -11.62
CA ILE A 48 -5.46 -10.51 -11.43
C ILE A 48 -6.02 -10.04 -10.09
N ILE A 49 -7.20 -10.50 -9.69
CA ILE A 49 -7.80 -10.16 -8.39
C ILE A 49 -6.89 -10.61 -7.25
N SER A 50 -6.32 -11.82 -7.36
CA SER A 50 -5.37 -12.34 -6.37
C SER A 50 -4.07 -11.53 -6.36
N LEU A 51 -3.60 -11.09 -7.53
CA LEU A 51 -2.39 -10.29 -7.67
C LEU A 51 -2.56 -8.89 -7.07
N ILE A 52 -3.72 -8.27 -7.26
CA ILE A 52 -4.09 -7.00 -6.63
C ILE A 52 -4.17 -7.16 -5.11
N GLY A 53 -4.81 -8.22 -4.62
CA GLY A 53 -4.87 -8.50 -3.19
C GLY A 53 -3.48 -8.71 -2.57
N LEU A 54 -2.60 -9.45 -3.26
CA LEU A 54 -1.22 -9.67 -2.82
C LEU A 54 -0.41 -8.36 -2.84
N GLY A 55 -0.55 -7.56 -3.88
CA GLY A 55 0.07 -6.24 -3.99
C GLY A 55 -0.39 -5.29 -2.88
N LEU A 56 -1.67 -5.33 -2.52
CA LEU A 56 -2.22 -4.52 -1.44
C LEU A 56 -1.62 -4.89 -0.08
N ILE A 57 -1.44 -6.20 0.19
CA ILE A 57 -0.73 -6.68 1.39
C ILE A 57 0.71 -6.18 1.37
N PHE A 58 1.40 -6.32 0.24
CA PHE A 58 2.80 -5.92 0.10
C PHE A 58 3.01 -4.42 0.35
N VAL A 59 2.17 -3.56 -0.24
CA VAL A 59 2.20 -2.11 -0.03
C VAL A 59 1.86 -1.75 1.42
N SER A 60 0.87 -2.43 2.01
CA SER A 60 0.49 -2.21 3.41
C SER A 60 1.63 -2.56 4.38
N VAL A 61 2.38 -3.63 4.11
CA VAL A 61 3.56 -4.01 4.88
C VAL A 61 4.72 -3.04 4.65
N ALA A 62 4.90 -2.51 3.43
CA ALA A 62 5.95 -1.56 3.10
C ALA A 62 5.71 -0.15 3.68
N TYR A 63 4.45 0.23 3.90
CA TYR A 63 4.04 1.54 4.43
C TYR A 63 4.72 1.94 5.77
N PRO A 64 4.79 1.07 6.80
CA PRO A 64 5.46 1.40 8.05
C PRO A 64 7.00 1.47 7.95
N PHE A 65 7.63 0.91 6.91
CA PHE A 65 9.09 0.94 6.73
C PHE A 65 9.62 2.26 6.16
N GLY A 66 8.76 3.24 5.88
CA GLY A 66 9.20 4.57 5.47
C GLY A 66 9.61 4.69 4.00
N VAL A 67 9.20 3.77 3.14
CA VAL A 67 9.34 3.89 1.66
C VAL A 67 8.71 5.18 1.11
N LEU A 68 7.71 5.73 1.81
CA LEU A 68 7.05 6.98 1.45
C LEU A 68 7.49 8.18 2.30
N ASP A 69 8.45 7.99 3.21
CA ASP A 69 9.01 9.12 3.95
C ASP A 69 9.93 9.87 2.99
N GLY A 70 9.38 10.96 2.42
CA GLY A 70 10.14 11.87 1.56
C GLY A 70 11.44 12.32 2.23
N PRO A 71 12.45 12.72 1.45
CA PRO A 71 13.77 13.03 1.97
C PRO A 71 13.68 13.98 3.15
N PRO A 72 14.55 13.84 4.18
CA PRO A 72 14.50 14.65 5.38
C PRO A 72 14.43 16.11 4.97
N ARG A 73 13.29 16.77 5.22
CA ARG A 73 13.14 18.18 4.95
C ARG A 73 13.98 18.90 6.01
N GLY A 74 15.25 19.14 5.67
CA GLY A 74 16.20 19.87 6.48
C GLY A 74 15.58 21.20 6.90
N ASN A 75 15.23 21.28 8.17
CA ASN A 75 14.87 22.50 8.85
C ASN A 75 16.17 23.28 9.07
N ASN A 76 16.49 24.17 8.14
CA ASN A 76 17.55 25.16 8.28
C ASN A 76 17.20 26.06 9.47
N THR A 77 17.60 25.63 10.67
CA THR A 77 17.60 26.49 11.85
C THR A 77 18.81 27.39 11.67
N THR A 78 18.57 28.59 11.14
CA THR A 78 19.55 29.68 11.16
C THR A 78 19.98 29.85 12.61
N THR A 79 21.19 29.39 12.91
CA THR A 79 21.90 29.76 14.13
C THR A 79 22.12 31.26 14.04
N GLU A 80 21.19 32.04 14.59
CA GLU A 80 21.42 33.47 14.81
C GLU A 80 22.62 33.57 15.76
N THR A 81 23.71 34.05 15.18
CA THR A 81 24.99 34.27 15.81
C THR A 81 24.80 35.22 16.99
N THR A 82 24.89 34.70 18.21
CA THR A 82 25.19 35.51 19.39
C THR A 82 26.63 36.02 19.24
N VAL A 83 26.82 37.09 18.47
CA VAL A 83 28.03 37.92 18.57
C VAL A 83 27.83 38.83 19.77
N THR A 84 28.18 38.28 20.94
CA THR A 84 28.54 39.10 22.09
C THR A 84 29.86 39.78 21.75
N GLN A 85 29.91 41.11 21.71
CA GLN A 85 31.07 41.86 22.20
C GLN A 85 30.72 43.34 22.43
N PRO A 86 31.22 43.94 23.53
CA PRO A 86 30.98 45.32 23.97
C PRO A 86 31.68 46.38 23.12
#